data_AF-A0A7V9KPC2-F1
#
_entry.id   AF-A0A7V9KPC2-F1
#
_cell.length_a   1.000
_cell.length_b   1.000
_cell.length_c   1.000
_cell.angle_alpha   90.00
_cell.angle_beta   90.00
_cell.angle_gamma   90.00
#
_symmetry.space_group_name_H-M   'P 1'
#
loop_
_entity.id
_entity.type
_entity.pdbx_description
1 polymer ?
#
loop_
_entity_poly.entity_id
_entity_poly.type
_entity_poly.pdbx_seq_one_letter_code
_entity_poly.pdbx_strand_id
1 'polypeptide(L)'
;MNAETLNCPMCGAATSTDEPLCKYCGARLATIACASCFGMMFLGSKHCPRCGAAAAARESGSLPVRSCPRCRTEMQAVAVGSTTVRECERCLGLWVDVPSFEKICADREQQAAVLGAASPAPRGDLSERGKVRYSPCPECTQLMNRINFARCSGVIVDICKGHGSWFDRDELTRIVEFIRAGGLATARAKEKVAIEDERRQLRQEKLSGDRSRTSLLDKGDDDDDHRTIGITTGIASARGLLKLLLD
;
A
#
# COMPACT_ATOMS: atom_id res chain seq x y z
N MET A 1 27.01 8.44 7.05
CA MET A 1 25.69 8.04 7.60
C MET A 1 25.89 7.93 9.10
N ASN A 2 25.40 8.89 9.88
CA ASN A 2 25.49 8.82 11.34
C ASN A 2 24.42 7.84 11.81
N ALA A 3 24.84 6.67 12.33
CA ALA A 3 23.92 5.76 12.99
C ALA A 3 23.36 6.51 14.22
N GLU A 4 22.07 6.83 14.21
CA GLU A 4 21.39 7.38 15.39
C GLU A 4 21.36 6.29 16.46
N THR A 5 22.27 6.38 17.43
CA THR A 5 22.35 5.41 18.55
C THR A 5 21.31 5.73 19.61
N LEU A 6 20.53 4.74 20.04
CA LEU A 6 19.63 4.84 21.19
C LEU A 6 20.22 4.07 22.39
N ASN A 7 19.92 4.49 23.61
CA ASN A 7 20.40 3.80 24.81
C ASN A 7 19.40 2.75 25.31
N CYS A 8 19.84 1.51 25.48
CA CYS A 8 19.03 0.42 26.00
C CYS A 8 18.35 0.84 27.31
N PRO A 9 17.01 0.69 27.43
CA PRO A 9 16.29 1.11 28.62
C PRO A 9 16.57 0.22 29.86
N MET A 10 17.14 -0.98 29.65
CA MET A 10 17.44 -1.92 30.74
C MET A 10 18.86 -1.80 31.28
N CYS A 11 19.86 -1.51 30.44
CA CYS A 11 21.27 -1.45 30.87
C CYS A 11 22.01 -0.18 30.48
N GLY A 12 21.37 0.74 29.74
CA GLY A 12 21.97 2.01 29.31
C GLY A 12 22.97 1.89 28.15
N ALA A 13 23.27 0.69 27.66
CA ALA A 13 24.22 0.51 26.57
C ALA A 13 23.72 1.13 25.26
N ALA A 14 24.63 1.70 24.47
CA ALA A 14 24.31 2.17 23.13
C ALA A 14 23.88 0.99 22.24
N THR A 15 22.73 1.14 21.60
CA THR A 15 22.06 0.12 20.78
C THR A 15 21.62 0.72 19.45
N SER A 16 21.70 -0.09 18.39
CA SER A 16 21.11 0.29 17.11
C SER A 16 19.59 0.16 17.16
N THR A 17 18.90 0.98 16.37
CA THR A 17 17.44 0.89 16.16
C THR A 17 17.02 -0.41 15.46
N ASP A 18 17.95 -1.09 14.81
CA ASP A 18 17.70 -2.19 13.87
C ASP A 18 17.91 -3.57 14.53
N GLU A 19 18.28 -3.60 15.81
CA GLU A 19 18.53 -4.83 16.55
C GLU A 19 17.38 -5.15 17.50
N PRO A 20 16.75 -6.34 17.39
CA PRO A 20 15.59 -6.70 18.21
C PRO A 20 15.96 -7.01 19.67
N LEU A 21 17.26 -7.14 19.98
CA LEU A 21 17.81 -7.50 21.28
C LEU A 21 19.04 -6.65 21.57
N CYS A 22 19.19 -6.21 22.82
CA CYS A 22 20.42 -5.56 23.26
C CYS A 22 21.55 -6.59 23.29
N LYS A 23 22.63 -6.33 22.55
CA LYS A 23 23.85 -7.17 22.54
C LYS A 23 24.52 -7.32 23.90
N TYR A 24 24.23 -6.43 24.85
CA TYR A 24 24.87 -6.42 26.17
C TYR A 24 24.05 -7.17 27.22
N CYS A 25 22.77 -6.83 27.38
CA CYS A 25 21.93 -7.41 28.44
C CYS A 25 20.87 -8.39 27.93
N GLY A 26 20.74 -8.57 26.61
CA GLY A 26 19.74 -9.46 26.00
C GLY A 26 18.30 -8.93 26.08
N ALA A 27 18.06 -7.71 26.56
CA ALA A 27 16.72 -7.14 26.63
C ALA A 27 16.13 -6.94 25.21
N ARG A 28 14.84 -7.26 25.05
CA ARG A 28 14.13 -7.07 23.78
C ARG A 28 13.92 -5.58 23.50
N LEU A 29 14.47 -5.11 22.38
CA LEU A 29 14.43 -3.71 21.97
C LEU A 29 13.30 -3.54 20.96
N ALA A 30 12.08 -3.31 21.46
CA ALA A 30 10.98 -2.87 20.62
C ALA A 30 11.04 -1.34 20.52
N THR A 31 11.02 -0.79 19.31
CA THR A 31 11.00 0.66 19.09
C THR A 31 9.67 1.12 18.52
N ILE A 32 9.20 2.28 18.98
CA ILE A 32 8.08 3.04 18.42
C ILE A 32 8.59 4.43 18.00
N ALA A 33 7.91 5.16 17.12
CA ALA A 33 8.27 6.57 16.85
C ALA A 33 7.44 7.55 17.69
N CYS A 34 8.06 8.68 18.02
CA CYS A 34 7.40 9.78 18.68
C CYS A 34 6.37 10.46 17.77
N ALA A 35 5.18 10.72 18.31
CA ALA A 35 4.10 11.41 17.60
C ALA A 35 4.40 12.88 17.24
N SER A 36 5.29 13.56 17.98
CA SER A 36 5.56 15.00 17.78
C SER A 36 6.77 15.29 16.89
N CYS A 37 7.88 14.59 17.07
CA CYS A 37 9.12 14.85 16.31
C CYS A 37 9.61 13.66 15.49
N PHE A 38 8.88 12.54 15.49
CA PHE A 38 9.15 11.39 14.63
C PHE A 38 10.49 10.69 14.89
N GLY A 39 11.15 10.98 16.01
CA GLY A 39 12.32 10.23 16.47
C GLY A 39 11.93 8.86 17.02
N MET A 40 12.76 7.84 16.76
CA MET A 40 12.60 6.50 17.34
C MET A 40 12.79 6.54 18.87
N MET A 41 11.99 5.77 19.58
CA MET A 41 11.98 5.64 21.03
C MET A 41 11.64 4.19 21.39
N PHE A 42 12.01 3.72 22.58
CA PHE A 42 11.66 2.34 22.97
C PHE A 42 10.18 2.24 23.35
N LEU A 43 9.56 1.11 23.01
CA LEU A 43 8.24 0.73 23.49
C LEU A 43 8.25 0.77 25.03
N GLY A 44 7.31 1.52 25.61
CA GLY A 44 7.24 1.76 27.06
C GLY A 44 8.00 2.98 27.57
N SER A 45 8.76 3.70 26.71
CA SER A 45 9.29 5.02 27.08
C SER A 45 8.11 5.95 27.39
N LYS A 46 8.17 6.73 28.48
CA LYS A 46 7.10 7.69 28.81
C LYS A 46 7.17 8.97 27.98
N HIS A 47 8.37 9.32 27.52
CA HIS A 47 8.65 10.52 26.74
C HIS A 47 9.67 10.22 25.64
N CYS A 48 9.63 11.00 24.56
CA CYS A 48 10.58 10.91 23.46
C CYS A 48 11.94 11.50 23.89
N PRO A 49 13.06 10.77 23.68
CA PRO A 49 14.39 11.26 24.02
C PRO A 49 14.88 12.38 23.10
N ARG A 50 14.24 12.58 21.95
CA ARG A 50 14.63 13.59 20.95
C ARG A 50 13.95 14.94 21.17
N CYS A 51 12.65 14.95 21.50
CA CYS A 51 11.88 16.19 21.63
C CYS A 51 11.07 16.31 22.93
N GLY A 52 11.11 15.32 23.82
CA GLY A 52 10.43 15.38 25.12
C GLY A 52 8.93 15.11 25.10
N ALA A 53 8.30 14.93 23.93
CA ALA A 53 6.86 14.67 23.85
C ALA A 53 6.47 13.33 24.50
N ALA A 54 5.28 13.28 25.11
CA ALA A 54 4.77 12.07 25.76
C ALA A 54 4.54 10.93 24.75
N ALA A 55 4.77 9.70 25.20
CA ALA A 55 4.54 8.50 24.39
C ALA A 55 3.05 8.17 24.30
N ALA A 56 2.56 7.91 23.09
CA ALA A 56 1.21 7.41 22.90
C ALA A 56 1.11 5.95 23.40
N ALA A 57 0.09 5.65 24.21
CA ALA A 57 -0.18 4.29 24.68
C ALA A 57 -0.80 3.44 23.56
N ARG A 58 -0.48 2.13 23.52
CA ARG A 58 -1.20 1.16 22.69
C ARG A 58 -2.54 0.89 23.37
N GLU A 59 -3.63 1.41 22.81
CA GLU A 59 -4.98 1.02 23.25
C GLU A 59 -5.40 -0.27 22.53
N SER A 60 -5.78 -1.28 23.31
CA SER A 60 -6.40 -2.51 22.82
C SER A 60 -7.88 -2.26 22.58
N GLY A 61 -8.25 -1.83 21.38
CA GLY A 61 -9.66 -1.76 20.97
C GLY A 61 -10.24 -3.16 20.75
N SER A 62 -11.45 -3.45 21.27
CA SER A 62 -12.12 -4.72 21.00
C SER A 62 -12.73 -4.71 19.59
N LEU A 63 -11.99 -5.25 18.63
CA LEU A 63 -12.49 -5.46 17.27
C LEU A 63 -12.86 -6.95 17.08
N PRO A 64 -13.88 -7.29 16.27
CA PRO A 64 -14.33 -8.68 16.07
C PRO A 64 -13.17 -9.63 15.72
N VAL A 65 -13.14 -10.87 16.20
CA VAL A 65 -12.02 -11.77 15.87
C VAL A 65 -11.87 -11.97 14.35
N ARG A 66 -10.65 -11.86 13.82
CA ARG A 66 -10.32 -12.05 12.40
C ARG A 66 -9.03 -12.86 12.26
N SER A 67 -8.98 -13.73 11.25
CA SER A 67 -7.80 -14.57 10.99
C SER A 67 -6.91 -13.99 9.90
N CYS A 68 -5.60 -14.09 10.10
CA CYS A 68 -4.59 -13.72 9.12
C CYS A 68 -4.72 -14.59 7.86
N PRO A 69 -4.79 -14.01 6.64
CA PRO A 69 -4.96 -14.78 5.41
C PRO A 69 -3.72 -15.59 5.03
N ARG A 70 -2.54 -15.22 5.56
CA ARG A 70 -1.27 -15.94 5.35
C ARG A 70 -1.08 -17.06 6.38
N CYS A 71 -1.23 -16.74 7.67
CA CYS A 71 -0.88 -17.61 8.79
C CYS A 71 -2.07 -18.42 9.35
N ARG A 72 -3.31 -18.00 9.06
CA ARG A 72 -4.56 -18.55 9.60
C ARG A 72 -4.67 -18.48 11.13
N THR A 73 -3.90 -17.59 11.76
CA THR A 73 -3.96 -17.30 13.19
C THR A 73 -4.83 -16.07 13.43
N GLU A 74 -5.41 -15.94 14.62
CA GLU A 74 -6.09 -14.73 15.05
C GLU A 74 -5.17 -13.50 14.99
N MET A 75 -5.72 -12.37 14.59
CA MET A 75 -5.03 -11.08 14.54
C MET A 75 -5.49 -10.20 15.69
N GLN A 76 -4.54 -9.46 16.25
CA GLN A 76 -4.80 -8.55 17.38
C GLN A 76 -5.06 -7.14 16.89
N ALA A 77 -5.93 -6.42 17.58
CA ALA A 77 -6.14 -5.00 17.33
C ALA A 77 -4.93 -4.19 17.83
N VAL A 78 -4.44 -3.29 17.00
CA VAL A 78 -3.33 -2.40 17.31
C VAL A 78 -3.70 -0.98 16.92
N ALA A 79 -3.55 -0.05 17.85
CA ALA A 79 -3.71 1.37 17.57
C ALA A 79 -2.54 1.89 16.73
N VAL A 80 -2.88 2.53 15.62
CA VAL A 80 -1.98 3.30 14.76
C VAL A 80 -2.54 4.73 14.71
N GLY A 81 -2.04 5.55 15.63
CA GLY A 81 -2.52 6.92 15.84
C GLY A 81 -3.96 6.89 16.32
N SER A 82 -4.86 7.60 15.63
CA SER A 82 -6.30 7.57 15.93
C SER A 82 -7.07 6.54 15.09
N THR A 83 -6.38 5.57 14.51
CA THR A 83 -6.96 4.45 13.74
C THR A 83 -6.61 3.14 14.44
N THR A 84 -7.52 2.16 14.40
CA THR A 84 -7.21 0.79 14.86
C THR A 84 -7.05 -0.11 13.65
N VAL A 85 -5.94 -0.82 13.58
CA VAL A 85 -5.66 -1.84 12.55
C VAL A 85 -5.58 -3.21 13.20
N ARG A 86 -5.44 -4.28 12.41
CA ARG A 86 -5.16 -5.60 12.97
C ARG A 86 -3.81 -6.10 12.53
N GLU A 87 -3.04 -6.60 13.48
CA GLU A 87 -1.72 -7.14 13.27
C GLU A 87 -1.71 -8.66 13.50
N CYS A 88 -1.06 -9.39 12.60
CA CYS A 88 -0.73 -10.78 12.83
C CYS A 88 0.61 -10.88 13.57
N GLU A 89 0.63 -11.40 14.79
CA GLU A 89 1.87 -11.55 15.58
C GLU A 89 2.92 -12.48 14.93
N ARG A 90 2.51 -13.34 13.99
CA ARG A 90 3.40 -14.30 13.33
C ARG A 90 4.12 -13.70 12.13
N CYS A 91 3.38 -13.12 11.17
CA CYS A 91 3.98 -12.55 9.96
C CYS A 91 4.21 -11.04 10.05
N LEU A 92 3.61 -10.35 11.02
CA LEU A 92 3.57 -8.88 11.14
C LEU A 92 2.84 -8.21 9.98
N GLY A 93 1.93 -8.93 9.32
CA GLY A 93 1.04 -8.37 8.32
C GLY A 93 -0.13 -7.63 8.96
N LEU A 94 -0.65 -6.62 8.25
CA LEU A 94 -1.69 -5.72 8.72
C LEU A 94 -2.96 -5.86 7.89
N TRP A 95 -4.10 -5.94 8.58
CA TRP A 95 -5.42 -5.71 7.99
C TRP A 95 -5.91 -4.32 8.38
N VAL A 96 -6.28 -3.53 7.36
CA VAL A 96 -6.80 -2.18 7.53
C VAL A 96 -8.10 -2.07 6.76
N ASP A 97 -9.18 -1.67 7.44
CA ASP A 97 -10.46 -1.42 6.77
C ASP A 97 -10.38 -0.19 5.85
N VAL A 98 -11.38 -0.04 4.96
CA VAL A 98 -11.39 1.03 3.95
C VAL A 98 -11.31 2.43 4.58
N PRO A 99 -12.20 2.84 5.51
CA PRO A 99 -12.12 4.15 6.16
C PRO A 99 -10.79 4.41 6.86
N SER A 100 -10.27 3.41 7.57
CA SER A 100 -9.00 3.48 8.28
C SER A 100 -7.82 3.71 7.33
N PHE A 101 -7.82 3.04 6.18
CA PHE A 101 -6.76 3.19 5.18
C PHE A 101 -6.83 4.54 4.47
N GLU A 102 -8.03 5.01 4.12
CA GLU A 102 -8.24 6.35 3.56
C GLU A 102 -7.74 7.44 4.51
N LYS A 103 -8.07 7.31 5.81
CA LYS A 103 -7.60 8.23 6.86
C LYS A 103 -6.07 8.23 6.97
N ILE A 104 -5.44 7.05 6.94
CA ILE A 104 -3.97 6.93 6.94
C ILE A 104 -3.35 7.60 5.70
N CYS A 105 -3.99 7.50 4.53
CA CYS A 105 -3.47 8.13 3.31
C CYS A 105 -3.60 9.66 3.34
N ALA A 106 -4.69 10.19 3.87
CA ALA A 106 -5.01 11.62 3.87
C ALA A 106 -4.36 12.43 5.00
N ASP A 107 -4.13 11.80 6.17
CA ASP A 107 -3.73 12.49 7.39
C ASP A 107 -2.24 12.30 7.71
N ARG A 108 -1.49 13.41 7.79
CA ARG A 108 -0.04 13.40 8.08
C ARG A 108 0.28 12.88 9.49
N GLU A 109 -0.59 13.10 10.46
CA GLU A 109 -0.46 12.58 11.83
C GLU A 109 -0.63 11.06 11.83
N GLN A 110 -1.60 10.55 11.07
CA GLN A 110 -1.80 9.10 10.93
C GLN A 110 -0.67 8.41 10.20
N GLN A 111 -0.15 9.04 9.15
CA GLN A 111 1.08 8.61 8.50
C GLN A 111 2.25 8.55 9.50
N ALA A 112 2.35 9.51 10.42
CA ALA A 112 3.42 9.49 11.41
C ALA A 112 3.28 8.31 12.37
N ALA A 113 2.06 8.02 12.78
CA ALA A 113 1.78 6.90 13.65
C ALA A 113 2.09 5.54 12.99
N VAL A 114 1.83 5.39 11.68
CA VAL A 114 2.24 4.19 10.93
C VAL A 114 3.75 3.99 10.98
N LEU A 115 4.52 5.04 10.68
CA LEU A 115 5.99 4.96 10.73
C LEU A 115 6.49 4.69 12.15
N GLY A 116 5.73 5.12 13.17
CA GLY A 116 6.02 4.84 14.56
C GLY A 116 5.57 3.51 15.10
N ALA A 117 4.67 2.79 14.43
CA ALA A 117 4.30 1.42 14.78
C ALA A 117 5.24 0.40 14.12
N ALA A 118 5.90 0.78 13.02
CA ALA A 118 6.85 -0.05 12.32
C ALA A 118 8.15 -0.21 13.13
N SER A 119 8.49 -1.44 13.50
CA SER A 119 9.88 -1.74 13.90
C SER A 119 10.81 -1.46 12.72
N PRO A 120 12.04 -0.96 12.94
CA PRO A 120 13.11 -0.95 11.96
C PRO A 120 13.46 -2.40 11.64
N ALA A 121 12.75 -3.00 10.71
CA ALA A 121 13.16 -4.26 10.15
C ALA A 121 14.40 -3.96 9.27
N PRO A 122 15.51 -4.71 9.42
CA PRO A 122 16.55 -4.70 8.40
C PRO A 122 15.87 -4.99 7.06
N ARG A 123 16.26 -4.28 6.00
CA ARG A 123 15.73 -4.49 4.65
C ARG A 123 15.97 -5.96 4.26
N GLY A 124 14.99 -6.80 4.55
CA GLY A 124 14.95 -8.17 4.08
C GLY A 124 14.98 -8.11 2.58
N ASP A 125 15.92 -8.84 2.00
CA ASP A 125 16.09 -8.96 0.56
C ASP A 125 14.71 -9.10 -0.11
N LEU A 126 14.46 -8.31 -1.16
CA LEU A 126 13.22 -8.32 -1.95
C LEU A 126 13.09 -9.61 -2.78
N SER A 127 13.65 -10.71 -2.29
CA SER A 127 13.88 -11.95 -3.01
C SER A 127 13.41 -13.16 -2.21
N GLU A 128 12.10 -13.21 -1.99
CA GLU A 128 11.36 -14.45 -2.15
C GLU A 128 10.20 -14.13 -3.11
N ARG A 129 10.52 -14.00 -4.41
CA ARG A 129 9.51 -14.09 -5.49
C ARG A 129 9.00 -15.54 -5.58
N GLY A 130 8.55 -16.07 -4.45
CA GLY A 130 7.81 -17.31 -4.34
C GLY A 130 6.48 -17.16 -5.06
N LYS A 131 6.01 -18.30 -5.58
CA LYS A 131 4.71 -18.50 -6.26
C LYS A 131 3.64 -17.50 -5.81
N VAL A 132 3.12 -16.70 -6.73
CA VAL A 132 2.04 -15.72 -6.45
C VAL A 132 0.87 -16.46 -5.80
N ARG A 133 0.53 -16.09 -4.56
CA ARG A 133 -0.61 -16.64 -3.82
C ARG A 133 -1.57 -15.51 -3.49
N TYR A 134 -2.74 -15.55 -4.14
CA TYR A 134 -3.87 -14.70 -3.79
C TYR A 134 -4.38 -15.05 -2.40
N SER A 135 -4.58 -14.02 -1.58
CA SER A 135 -5.07 -14.14 -0.22
C SER A 135 -6.59 -13.94 -0.16
N PRO A 136 -7.34 -14.75 0.60
CA PRO A 136 -8.76 -14.50 0.84
C PRO A 136 -8.95 -13.31 1.78
N CYS A 137 -10.05 -12.58 1.60
CA CYS A 137 -10.44 -11.51 2.51
C CYS A 137 -10.79 -12.08 3.90
N PRO A 138 -10.26 -11.51 5.00
CA PRO A 138 -10.62 -11.92 6.36
C PRO A 138 -12.10 -11.73 6.71
N GLU A 139 -12.87 -11.02 5.89
CA GLU A 139 -14.29 -10.71 6.14
C GLU A 139 -15.24 -11.50 5.24
N CYS A 140 -15.09 -11.43 3.92
CA CYS A 140 -15.98 -12.12 2.98
C CYS A 140 -15.38 -13.39 2.36
N THR A 141 -14.13 -13.74 2.68
CA THR A 141 -13.40 -14.90 2.13
C THR A 141 -13.11 -14.87 0.62
N GLN A 142 -13.62 -13.89 -0.12
CA GLN A 142 -13.31 -13.69 -1.54
C GLN A 142 -11.82 -13.38 -1.74
N LEU A 143 -11.25 -13.86 -2.85
CA LEU A 143 -9.87 -13.58 -3.20
C LEU A 143 -9.66 -12.08 -3.41
N MET A 144 -8.67 -11.53 -2.72
CA MET A 144 -8.32 -10.12 -2.82
C MET A 144 -7.51 -9.83 -4.09
N ASN A 145 -7.68 -8.63 -4.63
CA ASN A 145 -6.98 -8.18 -5.82
C ASN A 145 -5.60 -7.64 -5.45
N ARG A 146 -4.57 -8.30 -5.98
CA ARG A 146 -3.18 -7.86 -5.82
C ARG A 146 -2.88 -6.70 -6.77
N ILE A 147 -2.59 -5.51 -6.24
CA ILE A 147 -2.29 -4.32 -7.04
C ILE A 147 -0.98 -3.66 -6.61
N ASN A 148 -0.31 -2.97 -7.53
CA ASN A 148 0.77 -2.05 -7.18
C ASN A 148 0.17 -0.72 -6.73
N PHE A 149 0.42 -0.30 -5.48
CA PHE A 149 -0.13 0.94 -4.93
C PHE A 149 0.29 2.15 -5.77
N ALA A 150 -0.66 3.04 -6.06
CA ALA A 150 -0.49 4.18 -6.99
C ALA A 150 0.12 3.79 -8.36
N ARG A 151 0.05 2.51 -8.74
CA ARG A 151 0.61 1.90 -9.98
C ARG A 151 2.12 2.06 -10.18
N CYS A 152 2.81 2.79 -9.32
CA CYS A 152 4.23 3.12 -9.48
C CYS A 152 5.04 3.08 -8.18
N SER A 153 4.42 2.80 -7.03
CA SER A 153 5.14 2.75 -5.75
C SER A 153 6.08 1.54 -5.63
N GLY A 154 5.80 0.47 -6.36
CA GLY A 154 6.51 -0.80 -6.21
C GLY A 154 6.16 -1.53 -4.91
N VAL A 155 5.11 -1.06 -4.22
CA VAL A 155 4.51 -1.74 -3.06
C VAL A 155 3.27 -2.46 -3.54
N ILE A 156 3.21 -3.76 -3.27
CA ILE A 156 2.07 -4.57 -3.66
C ILE A 156 1.09 -4.62 -2.48
N VAL A 157 -0.21 -4.56 -2.75
CA VAL A 157 -1.26 -4.60 -1.72
C VAL A 157 -2.36 -5.53 -2.21
N ASP A 158 -2.91 -6.34 -1.30
CA ASP A 158 -4.04 -7.21 -1.61
C ASP A 158 -5.35 -6.52 -1.15
N ILE A 159 -6.24 -6.14 -2.07
CA ILE A 159 -7.42 -5.31 -1.81
C ILE A 159 -8.74 -6.10 -1.95
N CYS A 160 -9.58 -6.00 -0.92
CA CYS A 160 -11.00 -6.33 -1.00
C CYS A 160 -11.83 -5.04 -1.12
N LYS A 161 -12.56 -4.87 -2.24
CA LYS A 161 -13.32 -3.65 -2.54
C LYS A 161 -14.37 -3.28 -1.49
N GLY A 162 -14.90 -4.25 -0.76
CA GLY A 162 -15.98 -4.02 0.22
C GLY A 162 -15.52 -3.85 1.67
N HIS A 163 -14.32 -4.32 2.03
CA HIS A 163 -13.96 -4.50 3.45
C HIS A 163 -12.65 -3.81 3.83
N GLY A 164 -11.61 -3.91 3.00
CA GLY A 164 -10.30 -3.39 3.37
C GLY A 164 -9.15 -3.93 2.55
N SER A 165 -7.95 -3.63 3.03
CA SER A 165 -6.69 -3.98 2.38
C SER A 165 -5.80 -4.76 3.34
N TRP A 166 -5.11 -5.76 2.78
CA TRP A 166 -4.07 -6.51 3.45
C TRP A 166 -2.69 -6.00 3.01
N PHE A 167 -1.84 -5.75 4.00
CA PHE A 167 -0.45 -5.37 3.84
C PHE A 167 0.40 -6.47 4.45
N ASP A 168 1.28 -7.07 3.65
CA ASP A 168 2.37 -7.88 4.17
C ASP A 168 3.34 -6.97 4.96
N ARG A 169 4.30 -7.59 5.64
CA ARG A 169 5.24 -6.88 6.52
C ARG A 169 5.88 -5.68 5.80
N ASP A 170 5.92 -4.53 6.48
CA ASP A 170 6.50 -3.27 6.03
C ASP A 170 5.84 -2.60 4.81
N GLU A 171 4.83 -3.21 4.18
CA GLU A 171 4.18 -2.62 2.98
C GLU A 171 3.43 -1.33 3.32
N LEU A 172 2.72 -1.28 4.45
CA LEU A 172 2.03 -0.07 4.89
C LEU A 172 3.02 1.08 5.18
N THR A 173 4.15 0.78 5.82
CA THR A 173 5.23 1.73 6.07
C THR A 173 5.77 2.31 4.77
N ARG A 174 6.07 1.44 3.79
CA ARG A 174 6.58 1.85 2.47
C ARG A 174 5.57 2.70 1.70
N ILE A 175 4.27 2.44 1.83
CA ILE A 175 3.23 3.28 1.23
C ILE A 175 3.24 4.67 1.86
N VAL A 176 3.33 4.76 3.17
CA VAL A 176 3.41 6.05 3.86
C VAL A 176 4.67 6.82 3.47
N GLU A 177 5.82 6.15 3.38
CA GLU A 177 7.06 6.76 2.86
C GLU A 177 6.89 7.28 1.44
N PHE A 178 6.28 6.48 0.55
CA PHE A 178 5.99 6.88 -0.83
C PHE A 178 5.08 8.11 -0.90
N ILE A 179 4.01 8.16 -0.08
CA ILE A 179 3.09 9.30 -0.03
C ILE A 179 3.85 10.55 0.43
N ARG A 180 4.65 10.44 1.50
CA ARG A 180 5.44 11.55 2.05
C ARG A 180 6.53 12.06 1.11
N ALA A 181 7.10 11.20 0.28
CA ALA A 181 8.02 11.57 -0.77
C ALA A 181 7.33 12.30 -1.95
N GLY A 182 6.02 12.55 -1.89
CA GLY A 182 5.25 13.18 -2.96
C GLY A 182 4.85 12.21 -4.07
N GLY A 183 4.98 10.90 -3.84
CA GLY A 183 4.76 9.86 -4.86
C GLY A 183 3.37 9.88 -5.49
N LEU A 184 2.34 10.31 -4.75
CA LEU A 184 0.97 10.46 -5.28
C LEU A 184 0.90 11.55 -6.37
N ALA A 185 1.61 12.67 -6.21
CA ALA A 185 1.66 13.72 -7.23
C ALA A 185 2.38 13.22 -8.49
N THR A 186 3.49 12.48 -8.31
CA THR A 186 4.21 11.84 -9.41
C THR A 186 3.34 10.80 -10.13
N ALA A 187 2.57 9.99 -9.38
CA ALA A 187 1.66 9.00 -9.93
C ALA A 187 0.58 9.66 -10.80
N ARG A 188 -0.07 10.71 -10.29
CA ARG A 188 -1.07 11.50 -11.02
C ARG A 188 -0.51 12.11 -12.30
N ALA A 189 0.72 12.66 -12.24
CA ALA A 189 1.38 13.22 -13.41
C ALA A 189 1.65 12.15 -14.48
N LYS A 190 2.13 10.96 -14.08
CA LYS A 190 2.36 9.84 -15.00
C LYS A 190 1.06 9.31 -15.62
N GLU A 191 0.00 9.21 -14.83
CA GLU A 191 -1.31 8.76 -15.34
C GLU A 191 -1.89 9.74 -16.36
N LYS A 192 -1.79 11.05 -16.11
CA LYS A 192 -2.22 12.07 -17.06
C LYS A 192 -1.51 11.93 -18.41
N VAL A 193 -0.18 11.77 -18.38
CA VAL A 193 0.63 11.56 -19.59
C VAL A 193 0.19 10.28 -20.32
N ALA A 194 0.03 9.17 -19.60
CA ALA A 194 -0.39 7.90 -20.19
C ALA A 194 -1.76 7.98 -20.87
N ILE A 195 -2.73 8.66 -20.26
CA ILE A 195 -4.07 8.88 -20.83
C ILE A 195 -3.99 9.77 -22.08
N GLU A 196 -3.14 10.80 -22.07
CA GLU A 196 -2.94 11.69 -23.22
C GLU A 196 -2.29 10.95 -24.40
N ASP A 197 -1.31 10.09 -24.14
CA ASP A 197 -0.65 9.26 -25.14
C ASP A 197 -1.61 8.21 -25.73
N GLU A 198 -2.40 7.53 -24.88
CA GLU A 198 -3.44 6.58 -25.33
C GLU A 198 -4.47 7.29 -26.22
N ARG A 199 -4.93 8.49 -25.83
CA ARG A 199 -5.84 9.31 -26.65
C ARG A 199 -5.24 9.70 -28.00
N ARG A 200 -3.94 10.00 -28.03
CA ARG A 200 -3.23 10.34 -29.27
C ARG A 200 -3.15 9.13 -30.19
N GLN A 201 -2.80 7.97 -29.66
CA GLN A 201 -2.70 6.72 -30.42
C GLN A 201 -4.07 6.33 -31.01
N LEU A 202 -5.14 6.35 -30.21
CA LEU A 202 -6.49 6.04 -30.68
C LEU A 202 -6.96 7.01 -31.80
N ARG A 203 -6.56 8.28 -31.75
CA ARG A 203 -6.86 9.24 -32.84
C ARG A 203 -6.10 8.88 -34.12
N GLN A 204 -4.82 8.52 -34.02
CA GLN A 204 -4.02 8.11 -35.19
C GLN A 204 -4.53 6.82 -35.82
N GLU A 205 -4.94 5.85 -35.00
CA GLU A 205 -5.55 4.59 -35.47
C GLU A 205 -6.87 4.83 -36.18
N LYS A 206 -7.75 5.69 -35.64
CA LYS A 206 -9.00 6.09 -36.33
C LYS A 206 -8.74 6.77 -37.66
N LEU A 207 -7.80 7.73 -37.71
CA LEU A 207 -7.42 8.40 -38.96
C LEU A 207 -6.85 7.42 -40.00
N SER A 208 -6.08 6.43 -39.57
CA SER A 208 -5.51 5.40 -40.45
C SER A 208 -6.57 4.40 -40.94
N GLY A 209 -7.53 4.05 -40.07
CA GLY A 209 -8.69 3.24 -40.42
C GLY A 209 -9.63 3.94 -41.39
N ASP A 210 -9.88 5.24 -41.20
CA ASP A 210 -10.71 6.05 -42.11
C ASP A 210 -10.03 6.21 -43.48
N ARG A 211 -8.71 6.44 -43.54
CA ARG A 211 -7.97 6.48 -44.82
C ARG A 211 -7.97 5.13 -45.55
N SER A 212 -7.95 4.02 -44.81
CA SER A 212 -8.06 2.68 -45.40
C SER A 212 -9.48 2.41 -45.92
N ARG A 213 -10.51 2.92 -45.23
CA ARG A 213 -11.92 2.85 -45.68
C ARG A 213 -12.19 3.71 -46.91
N THR A 214 -11.65 4.93 -46.97
CA THR A 214 -11.79 5.79 -48.15
C THR A 214 -11.03 5.25 -49.36
N SER A 215 -9.86 4.65 -49.16
CA SER A 215 -9.10 4.00 -50.24
C SER A 215 -9.76 2.73 -50.80
N LEU A 216 -10.63 2.06 -50.03
CA LEU A 216 -11.42 0.92 -50.51
C LEU A 216 -12.66 1.36 -51.31
N LEU A 217 -13.24 2.52 -50.98
CA LEU A 217 -14.37 3.11 -51.71
C LEU A 217 -13.95 3.78 -53.02
N ASP A 218 -12.69 4.20 -53.14
CA ASP A 218 -12.10 4.77 -54.38
C ASP A 218 -11.61 3.69 -55.38
N LYS A 219 -11.73 2.40 -55.03
CA LYS A 219 -11.25 1.28 -55.85
C LYS A 219 -12.35 0.36 -56.39
N GLY A 220 -13.61 0.81 -56.40
CA GLY A 220 -14.75 0.02 -56.87
C GLY A 220 -15.73 0.83 -57.71
N ASP A 221 -15.37 1.11 -58.96
CA ASP A 221 -16.32 1.01 -60.08
C ASP A 221 -15.94 -0.27 -60.83
N ASP A 222 -16.58 -1.38 -60.43
CA ASP A 222 -17.16 -2.41 -61.30
C ASP A 222 -17.59 -3.62 -60.44
N ASP A 223 -18.88 -3.96 -60.58
CA ASP A 223 -19.60 -5.18 -60.21
C ASP A 223 -19.91 -5.50 -58.74
N ASP A 224 -21.16 -5.17 -58.41
CA ASP A 224 -22.25 -6.04 -57.92
C ASP A 224 -22.07 -6.95 -56.67
N ASP A 225 -23.18 -6.97 -55.93
CA ASP A 225 -23.71 -8.05 -55.10
C ASP A 225 -23.55 -8.05 -53.55
N HIS A 226 -24.64 -8.53 -52.97
CA HIS A 226 -25.21 -8.32 -51.64
C HIS A 226 -24.53 -9.16 -50.53
N ARG A 227 -24.17 -8.57 -49.37
CA ARG A 227 -24.32 -9.19 -48.02
C ARG A 227 -23.80 -8.31 -46.87
N THR A 228 -24.72 -7.87 -46.02
CA THR A 228 -24.45 -7.18 -44.75
C THR A 228 -24.17 -8.20 -43.64
N ILE A 229 -22.97 -8.16 -43.05
CA ILE A 229 -22.64 -8.90 -41.81
C ILE A 229 -22.49 -7.88 -40.68
N GLY A 230 -23.37 -7.98 -39.67
CA GLY A 230 -23.34 -7.15 -38.46
C GLY A 230 -22.16 -7.52 -37.56
N ILE A 231 -21.36 -6.53 -37.17
CA ILE A 231 -20.27 -6.67 -36.20
C ILE A 231 -20.74 -6.04 -34.89
N THR A 232 -21.06 -6.86 -33.90
CA THR A 232 -21.32 -6.44 -32.51
C THR A 232 -20.00 -6.29 -31.76
N THR A 233 -19.52 -5.06 -31.59
CA THR A 233 -18.38 -4.76 -30.70
C THR A 233 -18.91 -4.47 -29.30
N GLY A 234 -18.96 -5.51 -28.47
CA GLY A 234 -19.13 -5.37 -27.02
C GLY A 234 -17.78 -5.06 -26.37
N ILE A 235 -17.55 -3.80 -26.01
CA ILE A 235 -16.45 -3.41 -25.10
C ILE A 235 -17.08 -2.70 -23.89
N ALA A 236 -17.49 -3.49 -22.90
CA ALA A 236 -17.79 -3.00 -21.56
C ALA A 236 -16.47 -2.99 -20.76
N SER A 237 -15.77 -1.86 -20.77
CA SER A 237 -14.52 -1.71 -20.00
C SER A 237 -14.78 -1.05 -18.65
N ALA A 238 -14.35 -1.76 -17.60
CA ALA A 238 -14.60 -1.53 -16.19
C ALA A 238 -13.95 -0.24 -15.63
N ARG A 239 -14.53 0.92 -15.94
CA ARG A 239 -14.10 2.26 -15.44
C ARG A 239 -14.50 2.56 -13.98
N GLY A 240 -14.82 1.56 -13.17
CA GLY A 240 -15.57 1.77 -11.93
C GLY A 240 -14.80 2.00 -10.64
N LEU A 241 -13.50 1.72 -10.53
CA LEU A 241 -12.87 1.62 -9.19
C LEU A 241 -11.45 2.18 -9.04
N LEU A 242 -10.90 2.83 -10.06
CA LEU A 242 -9.63 3.56 -9.92
C LEU A 242 -9.76 4.94 -9.27
N LYS A 243 -10.99 5.37 -9.04
CA LYS A 243 -11.29 6.71 -8.53
C LYS A 243 -10.95 6.90 -7.04
N LEU A 244 -10.68 5.83 -6.29
CA LEU A 244 -10.57 5.88 -4.81
C LEU A 244 -9.15 5.62 -4.28
N LEU A 245 -8.15 5.44 -5.15
CA LEU A 245 -6.75 5.38 -4.72
C LEU A 245 -5.90 6.53 -5.26
N LEU A 246 -6.51 7.43 -6.05
CA LEU A 246 -5.80 8.54 -6.72
C LEU A 246 -6.60 9.85 -6.81
N ASP A 247 -7.83 9.97 -6.31
CA ASP A 247 -8.49 11.28 -6.12
C ASP A 247 -8.32 11.78 -4.67
#